data_AF-A0A9K3JAZ4-F1
#
_entry.id   AF-A0A9K3JAZ4-F1
#
_cell.length_a   1.000
_cell.length_b   1.000
_cell.length_c   1.000
_cell.angle_alpha   90.00
_cell.angle_beta   90.00
_cell.angle_gamma   90.00
#
_symmetry.space_group_name_H-M   'P 1'
#
loop_
_entity.id
_entity.type
_entity.pdbx_description
1 polymer ?
#
loop_
_entity_poly.entity_id
_entity_poly.type
_entity_poly.pdbx_seq_one_letter_code
_entity_poly.pdbx_strand_id
1 'polypeptide(L)'
;MCLLRFIVKGKGIQMQTTSKRSYCRGPVGVVGVITPWNFPIAKIARKVGPALACGCTMVIKPSELTPLTALALVRKITFTGSTIVGKKLMAGPSKTVKKVSLELGGNVPCIIFDDADLELAVKGSLSTKFNNTGQQCVCTNRILVQEGMY
;
A
#
# COMPACT_ATOMS: atom_id res chain seq x y z
N MET A 1 -10.31 27.58 -18.95
CA MET A 1 -11.59 27.24 -19.61
C MET A 1 -11.95 25.80 -19.25
N CYS A 2 -12.73 25.64 -18.18
CA CYS A 2 -13.12 24.34 -17.63
C CYS A 2 -14.26 23.79 -18.49
N LEU A 3 -13.93 23.10 -19.58
CA LEU A 3 -14.93 22.44 -20.41
C LEU A 3 -15.23 21.08 -19.81
N LEU A 4 -16.35 21.04 -19.10
CA LEU A 4 -17.06 19.85 -18.69
C LEU A 4 -17.25 18.91 -19.89
N ARG A 5 -16.74 17.69 -19.80
CA ARG A 5 -17.37 16.53 -20.44
C ARG A 5 -17.59 15.47 -19.37
N PHE A 6 -18.72 15.63 -18.69
CA PHE A 6 -19.40 14.55 -17.99
C PHE A 6 -20.26 13.83 -19.03
N ILE A 7 -19.90 12.60 -19.39
CA ILE A 7 -20.86 11.65 -19.94
C ILE A 7 -20.74 10.38 -19.08
N VAL A 8 -21.57 10.33 -18.04
CA VAL A 8 -22.11 9.07 -17.53
C VAL A 8 -23.62 9.31 -17.44
N LYS A 9 -24.35 8.70 -18.37
CA LYS A 9 -25.81 8.61 -18.30
C LYS A 9 -26.19 7.84 -17.04
N GLY A 10 -27.06 8.44 -16.22
CA GLY A 10 -28.00 7.72 -15.36
C GLY A 10 -27.73 7.77 -13.85
N LYS A 11 -28.40 8.73 -13.18
CA LYS A 11 -28.60 8.90 -11.72
C LYS A 11 -27.43 9.50 -10.93
N GLY A 12 -27.52 10.80 -10.70
CA GLY A 12 -26.51 11.61 -10.01
C GLY A 12 -26.73 11.80 -8.51
N ILE A 13 -25.78 12.52 -7.91
CA ILE A 13 -25.95 13.30 -6.68
C ILE A 13 -25.22 14.62 -6.93
N GLN A 14 -25.98 15.70 -7.11
CA GLN A 14 -25.48 17.08 -7.05
C GLN A 14 -25.41 17.46 -5.57
N MET A 15 -24.21 17.74 -5.06
CA MET A 15 -24.05 18.24 -3.69
C MET A 15 -24.04 19.78 -3.74
N GLN A 16 -25.21 20.38 -3.53
CA GLN A 16 -25.33 21.80 -3.23
C GLN A 16 -24.90 22.04 -1.79
N THR A 17 -23.91 22.92 -1.56
CA THR A 17 -23.72 23.50 -0.22
C THR A 17 -23.16 24.90 -0.30
N THR A 18 -23.99 25.84 0.14
CA THR A 18 -23.73 27.25 0.39
C THR A 18 -22.49 27.39 1.29
N SER A 19 -21.53 28.23 0.88
CA SER A 19 -20.31 28.63 1.59
C SER A 19 -19.35 27.54 2.11
N LYS A 20 -18.91 26.59 1.27
CA LYS A 20 -17.75 25.72 1.59
C LYS A 20 -16.88 25.52 0.34
N ARG A 21 -15.56 25.76 0.45
CA ARG A 21 -14.60 25.47 -0.64
C ARG A 21 -14.75 24.01 -1.05
N SER A 22 -15.35 23.76 -2.21
CA SER A 22 -15.47 22.43 -2.79
C SER A 22 -14.09 22.00 -3.30
N TYR A 23 -13.49 20.98 -2.67
CA TYR A 23 -12.27 20.36 -3.18
C TYR A 23 -12.64 19.15 -4.06
N CYS A 24 -12.35 19.23 -5.35
CA CYS A 24 -12.52 18.11 -6.28
C CYS A 24 -11.20 17.33 -6.38
N ARG A 25 -11.19 16.03 -6.02
CA ARG A 25 -10.05 15.12 -6.26
C ARG A 25 -10.21 14.50 -7.65
N GLY A 26 -9.33 14.85 -8.59
CA GLY A 26 -9.23 14.18 -9.88
C GLY A 26 -8.30 12.95 -9.85
N PRO A 27 -8.42 12.04 -10.85
CA PRO A 27 -7.50 10.92 -11.00
C PRO A 27 -6.05 11.39 -11.18
N VAL A 28 -5.10 10.60 -10.68
CA VAL A 28 -3.67 10.92 -10.84
C VAL A 28 -3.21 10.68 -12.28
N GLY A 29 -3.80 9.71 -12.97
CA GLY A 29 -3.42 9.25 -14.31
C GLY A 29 -2.87 7.83 -14.28
N VAL A 30 -1.79 7.57 -15.01
CA VAL A 30 -1.17 6.23 -15.08
C VAL A 30 -0.40 5.91 -13.78
N VAL A 31 -0.70 4.77 -13.16
CA VAL A 31 -0.06 4.27 -11.93
C VAL A 31 0.75 3.02 -12.22
N GLY A 32 2.04 3.04 -11.89
CA GLY A 32 2.91 1.86 -11.93
C GLY A 32 2.80 1.03 -10.66
N VAL A 33 2.55 -0.27 -10.80
CA VAL A 33 2.40 -1.20 -9.68
C VAL A 33 3.48 -2.27 -9.69
N ILE A 34 4.18 -2.36 -8.56
CA ILE A 34 5.22 -3.35 -8.33
C ILE A 34 4.88 -4.09 -7.03
N THR A 35 4.69 -5.40 -7.13
CA THR A 35 4.27 -6.27 -6.02
C THR A 35 5.30 -7.36 -5.72
N PRO A 36 5.38 -7.80 -4.45
CA PRO A 36 6.29 -8.85 -4.01
C PRO A 36 5.71 -10.25 -4.32
N TRP A 37 6.53 -11.27 -4.10
CA TRP A 37 6.21 -12.68 -4.37
C TRP A 37 5.42 -13.37 -3.24
N ASN A 38 5.37 -12.82 -2.03
CA ASN A 38 4.80 -13.51 -0.87
C ASN A 38 3.26 -13.58 -0.85
N PHE A 39 2.56 -12.65 -1.51
CA PHE A 39 1.11 -12.65 -1.69
C PHE A 39 0.73 -12.03 -3.05
N PRO A 40 1.01 -12.70 -4.16
CA PRO A 40 1.00 -12.08 -5.49
C PRO A 40 -0.39 -11.53 -5.83
N ILE A 41 -1.45 -12.34 -5.68
CA ILE A 41 -2.82 -11.93 -6.02
C ILE A 41 -3.33 -10.85 -5.05
N ALA A 42 -3.22 -11.10 -3.74
CA ALA A 42 -3.79 -10.20 -2.73
C ALA A 42 -3.10 -8.81 -2.72
N LYS A 43 -1.79 -8.74 -2.97
CA LYS A 43 -1.07 -7.45 -3.00
C LYS A 43 -1.34 -6.67 -4.29
N ILE A 44 -1.55 -7.36 -5.42
CA ILE A 44 -2.01 -6.71 -6.65
C ILE A 44 -3.41 -6.14 -6.44
N ALA A 45 -4.36 -6.94 -5.95
CA ALA A 45 -5.74 -6.51 -5.74
C ALA A 45 -5.84 -5.28 -4.83
N ARG A 46 -5.08 -5.25 -3.73
CA ARG A 46 -5.04 -4.11 -2.78
C ARG A 46 -4.45 -2.82 -3.38
N LYS A 47 -3.74 -2.90 -4.50
CA LYS A 47 -3.24 -1.72 -5.23
C LYS A 47 -4.13 -1.36 -6.42
N VAL A 48 -4.68 -2.36 -7.10
CA VAL A 48 -5.50 -2.20 -8.31
C VAL A 48 -6.89 -1.66 -8.00
N GLY A 49 -7.57 -2.26 -7.00
CA GLY A 49 -8.90 -1.84 -6.58
C GLY A 49 -9.01 -0.33 -6.30
N PRO A 50 -8.21 0.25 -5.38
CA PRO A 50 -8.32 1.67 -5.08
C PRO A 50 -7.89 2.57 -6.24
N ALA A 51 -6.95 2.14 -7.09
CA ALA A 51 -6.50 2.96 -8.22
C ALA A 51 -7.57 3.02 -9.33
N LEU A 52 -8.21 1.90 -9.67
CA LEU A 52 -9.35 1.88 -10.59
C LEU A 52 -10.54 2.67 -10.05
N ALA A 53 -10.85 2.53 -8.75
CA ALA A 53 -11.93 3.30 -8.12
C ALA A 53 -11.69 4.82 -8.19
N CYS A 54 -10.43 5.26 -8.15
CA CYS A 54 -10.06 6.67 -8.34
C CYS A 54 -10.05 7.12 -9.81
N GLY A 55 -10.39 6.26 -10.77
CA GLY A 55 -10.33 6.55 -12.21
C GLY A 55 -8.92 6.57 -12.81
N CYS A 56 -7.96 5.88 -12.18
CA CYS A 56 -6.59 5.77 -12.68
C CYS A 56 -6.41 4.54 -13.58
N THR A 57 -5.55 4.65 -14.59
CA THR A 57 -5.09 3.50 -15.40
C THR A 57 -3.80 2.92 -14.82
N MET A 58 -3.51 1.64 -15.09
CA MET A 58 -2.46 0.93 -14.38
C MET A 58 -1.56 0.09 -15.27
N VAL A 59 -0.27 0.09 -14.95
CA VAL A 59 0.72 -0.82 -15.53
C VAL A 59 1.26 -1.69 -14.39
N ILE A 60 1.01 -2.99 -14.48
CA ILE A 60 1.37 -3.96 -13.45
C ILE A 60 2.58 -4.75 -13.93
N LYS A 61 3.65 -4.79 -13.13
CA LYS A 61 4.77 -5.70 -13.37
C LYS A 61 5.14 -6.44 -12.07
N PRO A 62 4.96 -7.77 -11.99
CA PRO A 62 5.50 -8.56 -10.89
C PRO A 62 7.04 -8.66 -11.06
N SER A 63 7.78 -8.41 -9.97
CA SER A 63 9.25 -8.36 -9.86
C SER A 63 9.96 -9.46 -10.70
N GLU A 64 11.01 -9.18 -11.49
CA GLU A 64 12.43 -9.10 -11.06
C GLU A 64 13.20 -7.88 -11.64
N LEU A 65 13.78 -7.06 -10.76
CA LEU A 65 14.79 -5.99 -11.00
C LEU A 65 14.48 -4.90 -12.07
N THR A 66 13.51 -4.03 -11.74
CA THR A 66 13.30 -2.63 -12.23
C THR A 66 13.61 -2.30 -13.72
N PRO A 67 12.58 -2.18 -14.60
CA PRO A 67 12.79 -1.57 -15.90
C PRO A 67 12.61 -0.04 -15.73
N LEU A 68 13.71 0.71 -15.77
CA LEU A 68 13.68 2.18 -15.70
C LEU A 68 12.73 2.81 -16.77
N THR A 69 12.37 2.06 -17.82
CA THR A 69 11.37 2.43 -18.83
C THR A 69 9.95 2.60 -18.27
N ALA A 70 9.52 1.82 -17.26
CA ALA A 70 8.20 2.00 -16.66
C ALA A 70 8.10 3.33 -15.89
N LEU A 71 9.22 3.85 -15.37
CA LEU A 71 9.27 5.13 -14.66
C LEU A 71 8.96 6.31 -15.59
N ALA A 72 9.30 6.23 -16.88
CA ALA A 72 9.08 7.32 -17.83
C ALA A 72 7.58 7.60 -18.05
N LEU A 73 6.76 6.56 -18.14
CA LEU A 73 5.34 6.65 -18.53
C LEU A 73 4.37 6.92 -17.38
N VAL A 74 4.74 6.61 -16.13
CA VAL A 74 3.82 6.66 -14.98
C VAL A 74 3.85 8.01 -14.24
N ARG A 75 2.73 8.40 -13.64
CA ARG A 75 2.59 9.61 -12.80
C ARG A 75 2.67 9.32 -11.30
N LYS A 76 2.39 8.07 -10.90
CA LYS A 76 2.56 7.57 -9.53
C LYS A 76 3.08 6.14 -9.54
N ILE A 77 3.91 5.81 -8.56
CA ILE A 77 4.44 4.47 -8.34
C ILE A 77 3.94 3.95 -7.00
N THR A 78 3.50 2.70 -6.97
CA THR A 78 3.15 2.00 -5.74
C THR A 78 3.91 0.68 -5.67
N PHE A 79 4.73 0.53 -4.63
CA PHE A 79 5.63 -0.58 -4.43
C PHE A 79 5.36 -1.24 -3.08
N THR A 80 5.48 -2.56 -3.05
CA THR A 80 5.56 -3.32 -1.80
C THR A 80 6.74 -4.28 -1.89
N GLY A 81 7.64 -4.26 -0.92
CA GLY A 81 8.85 -5.08 -0.93
C GLY A 81 9.87 -4.63 0.10
N SER A 82 11.16 -4.80 -0.19
CA SER A 82 12.23 -4.48 0.76
C SER A 82 12.62 -3.00 0.76
N THR A 83 13.16 -2.52 1.88
CA THR A 83 13.70 -1.16 2.04
C THR A 83 14.81 -0.84 1.05
N ILE A 84 15.68 -1.81 0.74
CA ILE A 84 16.80 -1.64 -0.19
C ILE A 84 16.28 -1.30 -1.60
N VAL A 85 15.30 -2.06 -2.10
CA VAL A 85 14.69 -1.79 -3.40
C VAL A 85 13.85 -0.52 -3.34
N GLY A 86 13.15 -0.26 -2.23
CA GLY A 86 12.42 0.98 -1.99
C GLY A 86 13.27 2.23 -2.12
N LYS A 87 14.49 2.23 -1.55
CA LYS A 87 15.46 3.33 -1.68
C LYS A 87 15.88 3.54 -3.13
N LYS A 88 16.21 2.46 -3.85
CA LYS A 88 16.55 2.52 -5.29
C LYS A 88 15.39 3.08 -6.12
N LEU A 89 14.17 2.62 -5.83
CA LEU A 89 12.94 3.09 -6.48
C LEU A 89 12.58 4.52 -6.12
N MET A 90 12.99 5.05 -4.97
CA MET A 90 12.78 6.45 -4.61
C MET A 90 13.79 7.37 -5.32
N ALA A 91 15.01 6.89 -5.56
CA ALA A 91 16.07 7.67 -6.19
C ALA A 91 15.75 8.05 -7.64
N GLY A 92 15.22 7.14 -8.46
CA GLY A 92 14.92 7.43 -9.88
C GLY A 92 13.85 8.52 -10.09
N PRO A 93 12.64 8.38 -9.51
CA PRO A 93 11.53 9.33 -9.65
C PRO A 93 11.79 10.70 -9.03
N SER A 94 12.80 10.84 -8.16
CA SER A 94 13.16 12.13 -7.55
C SER A 94 13.44 13.20 -8.62
N LYS A 95 14.10 12.82 -9.72
CA LYS A 95 14.43 13.70 -10.87
C LYS A 95 13.19 14.23 -11.61
N THR A 96 12.04 13.56 -11.47
CA THR A 96 10.80 13.88 -12.18
C THR A 96 9.64 14.16 -11.23
N VAL A 97 9.92 14.27 -9.93
CA VAL A 97 8.97 14.60 -8.85
C VAL A 97 7.69 13.73 -8.89
N LYS A 98 7.82 12.46 -9.28
CA LYS A 98 6.66 11.55 -9.33
C LYS A 98 6.30 11.09 -7.92
N LYS A 99 5.00 10.91 -7.67
CA LYS A 99 4.50 10.43 -6.37
C LYS A 99 4.88 8.97 -6.17
N VAL A 100 5.40 8.62 -5.00
CA VAL A 100 5.73 7.24 -4.62
C VAL A 100 4.94 6.83 -3.38
N SER A 101 4.49 5.57 -3.36
CA SER A 101 3.84 4.93 -2.22
C SER A 101 4.59 3.63 -1.95
N LEU A 102 5.22 3.51 -0.78
CA LEU A 102 6.16 2.44 -0.48
C LEU A 102 5.74 1.68 0.78
N GLU A 103 5.48 0.38 0.64
CA GLU A 103 5.23 -0.55 1.74
C GLU A 103 6.47 -1.43 1.93
N LEU A 104 7.33 -1.10 2.92
CA LEU A 104 8.73 -1.56 2.96
C LEU A 104 9.04 -2.68 3.96
N GLY A 105 8.07 -3.54 4.23
CA GLY A 105 8.19 -4.58 5.25
C GLY A 105 8.03 -4.02 6.67
N GLY A 106 8.27 -4.86 7.67
CA GLY A 106 8.11 -4.50 9.07
C GLY A 106 8.80 -5.50 9.98
N ASN A 107 9.18 -5.03 11.17
CA ASN A 107 9.65 -5.87 12.27
C ASN A 107 8.70 -5.67 13.46
N VAL A 108 7.51 -6.27 13.34
CA VAL A 108 6.38 -5.97 14.23
C VAL A 108 6.64 -6.55 15.63
N PRO A 109 6.65 -5.71 16.69
CA PRO A 109 6.68 -6.19 18.06
C PRO A 109 5.29 -6.65 18.52
N CYS A 110 5.23 -7.74 19.26
CA CYS A 110 4.12 -8.11 20.13
C CYS A 110 4.55 -7.85 21.56
N ILE A 111 3.81 -7.01 22.27
CA ILE A 111 4.11 -6.61 23.64
C ILE A 111 3.07 -7.27 24.55
N ILE A 112 3.52 -8.01 25.55
CA ILE A 112 2.70 -8.76 26.49
C ILE A 112 2.95 -8.17 27.89
N PHE A 113 1.89 -7.64 28.49
CA PHE A 113 1.89 -7.09 29.85
C PHE A 113 1.44 -8.14 30.87
N ASP A 114 1.64 -7.84 32.15
CA ASP A 114 1.26 -8.68 33.29
C ASP A 114 -0.25 -8.95 33.40
N ASP A 115 -1.07 -8.05 32.87
CA ASP A 115 -2.53 -8.16 32.81
C ASP A 115 -3.07 -8.87 31.56
N ALA A 116 -2.18 -9.37 30.68
CA ALA A 116 -2.58 -9.99 29.43
C ALA A 116 -3.05 -11.45 29.62
N ASP A 117 -4.05 -11.85 28.84
CA ASP A 117 -4.40 -13.26 28.66
C ASP A 117 -3.28 -13.99 27.90
N LEU A 118 -2.50 -14.79 28.63
CA LEU A 118 -1.33 -15.50 28.10
C LEU A 118 -1.69 -16.49 26.98
N GLU A 119 -2.79 -17.23 27.12
CA GLU A 119 -3.19 -18.24 26.13
C GLU A 119 -3.55 -17.58 24.81
N LEU A 120 -4.30 -16.48 24.86
CA LEU A 120 -4.60 -15.67 23.69
C LEU A 120 -3.34 -15.04 23.09
N ALA A 121 -2.44 -14.52 23.93
CA ALA A 121 -1.19 -13.90 23.49
C ALA A 121 -0.27 -14.90 22.78
N VAL A 122 -0.10 -16.11 23.32
CA VAL A 122 0.70 -17.18 22.72
C VAL A 122 0.08 -17.65 21.42
N LYS A 123 -1.22 -17.97 21.42
CA LYS A 123 -1.93 -18.43 20.22
C LYS A 123 -1.89 -17.39 19.10
N GLY A 124 -2.12 -16.12 19.43
CA GLY A 124 -2.05 -15.01 18.48
C GLY A 124 -0.63 -14.80 17.93
N SER A 125 0.39 -14.87 18.80
CA SER A 125 1.79 -14.72 18.42
C SER A 125 2.26 -15.83 17.50
N LEU A 126 1.94 -17.09 17.80
CA LEU A 126 2.30 -18.24 16.97
C LEU A 126 1.60 -18.18 15.61
N SER A 127 0.29 -17.92 15.61
CA SER A 127 -0.49 -17.81 14.37
C SER A 127 0.08 -16.73 13.45
N THR A 128 0.35 -15.53 13.98
CA THR A 128 0.87 -14.41 13.20
C THR A 128 2.33 -14.60 12.78
N LYS A 129 3.18 -15.18 13.63
CA LYS A 129 4.60 -15.46 13.34
C LYS A 129 4.77 -16.43 12.19
N PHE A 130 4.00 -17.52 12.18
CA PHE A 130 4.23 -18.63 11.25
C PHE A 130 3.28 -18.65 10.06
N ASN A 131 2.28 -17.76 10.02
CA ASN A 131 1.43 -17.62 8.84
C ASN A 131 2.28 -17.33 7.59
N ASN A 132 2.01 -18.03 6.49
CA ASN A 132 2.80 -17.99 5.26
C ASN A 132 4.31 -18.21 5.50
N THR A 133 4.64 -19.11 6.44
CA THR A 133 6.02 -19.42 6.85
C THR A 133 6.75 -18.16 7.38
N GLY A 134 6.03 -17.24 8.00
CA GLY A 134 6.57 -15.98 8.51
C GLY A 134 6.96 -14.95 7.45
N GLN A 135 6.62 -15.21 6.18
CA GLN A 135 6.94 -14.32 5.06
C GLN A 135 5.86 -13.25 4.90
N GLN A 136 5.49 -12.56 5.97
CA GLN A 136 4.56 -11.42 5.93
C GLN A 136 5.17 -10.18 6.59
N CYS A 137 4.84 -9.00 6.05
CA CYS A 137 5.32 -7.72 6.59
C CYS A 137 4.80 -7.42 8.01
N VAL A 138 3.71 -8.07 8.41
CA VAL A 138 3.02 -7.88 9.68
C VAL A 138 3.19 -9.06 10.64
N CYS A 139 4.07 -10.01 10.31
CA CYS A 139 4.40 -11.11 11.21
C CYS A 139 5.02 -10.56 12.51
N THR A 140 4.51 -11.05 13.64
CA THR A 140 5.09 -10.83 14.96
C THR A 140 6.51 -11.37 14.96
N ASN A 141 7.51 -10.51 14.94
CA ASN A 141 8.91 -10.94 14.85
C ASN A 141 9.68 -10.81 16.15
N ARG A 142 9.19 -9.96 17.06
CA ARG A 142 9.76 -9.73 18.38
C ARG A 142 8.64 -9.83 19.40
N ILE A 143 8.81 -10.68 20.40
CA ILE A 143 7.89 -10.76 21.54
C ILE A 143 8.60 -10.10 22.71
N LEU A 144 7.98 -9.08 23.28
CA LEU A 144 8.48 -8.34 24.43
C LEU A 144 7.51 -8.65 25.57
N VAL A 145 8.02 -9.23 26.64
CA VAL A 145 7.23 -9.64 27.81
C VAL A 145 7.67 -8.81 29.00
N GLN A 146 6.71 -8.33 29.78
CA GLN A 146 6.99 -7.65 31.04
C GLN A 146 7.63 -8.62 32.05
N GLU A 147 8.63 -8.15 32.80
CA GLU A 147 9.45 -8.98 33.70
C GLU A 147 8.64 -9.80 34.71
N GLY A 148 7.50 -9.30 35.18
CA GLY A 148 6.62 -10.02 36.11
C GLY A 148 6.00 -11.32 35.56
N MET A 149 6.14 -11.60 34.26
CA MET A 149 5.61 -12.81 33.60
C MET A 149 6.68 -13.63 32.84
N TYR A 150 7.95 -13.20 32.84
CA TYR A 150 9.01 -13.83 32.06
C TYR A 150 9.62 -15.03 32.79
#